data_AF-A0A7S0LMT8-F1
#
_entry.id   AF-A0A7S0LMT8-F1
#
_cell.length_a   1.000
_cell.length_b   1.000
_cell.length_c   1.000
_cell.angle_alpha   90.00
_cell.angle_beta   90.00
_cell.angle_gamma   90.00
#
_symmetry.space_group_name_H-M   'P 1'
#
loop_
_entity.id
_entity.type
_entity.pdbx_description
1 polymer ?
#
loop_
_entity_poly.entity_id
_entity_poly.type
_entity_poly.pdbx_seq_one_letter_code
_entity_poly.pdbx_strand_id
1 'polypeptide(L)'
;PLRLSDLSLRGWARLPCLELRDAPTLTSLNLSQCASLSSLSLEMPALQILTARGCASLLAVNLVAPALRTLHLSQSKALHILQAASSSALETLNLFGCRMLGAEPLSGLLNACGG
;
A
#
# COMPACT_ATOMS: atom_id res chain seq x y z
N PRO A 1 -16.40 17.97 13.24
CA PRO A 1 -15.85 17.36 12.01
C PRO A 1 -15.49 15.88 12.23
N LEU A 2 -16.13 14.97 11.48
CA LEU A 2 -15.81 13.55 11.51
C LEU A 2 -14.38 13.35 10.98
N ARG A 3 -13.44 12.99 11.86
CA ARG A 3 -12.07 12.63 11.47
C ARG A 3 -12.09 11.18 11.02
N LEU A 4 -11.90 10.94 9.73
CA LEU A 4 -11.81 9.59 9.21
C LEU A 4 -10.40 9.06 9.51
N SER A 5 -10.29 8.14 10.46
CA SER A 5 -9.03 7.47 10.85
C SER A 5 -8.83 6.16 10.11
N ASP A 6 -9.92 5.53 9.68
CA ASP A 6 -9.96 4.20 9.11
C ASP A 6 -10.87 4.21 7.88
N LEU A 7 -10.37 3.70 6.76
CA LEU A 7 -11.12 3.54 5.52
C LEU A 7 -10.99 2.11 5.02
N SER A 8 -12.11 1.44 4.80
CA SER A 8 -12.15 0.12 4.19
C SER A 8 -13.00 0.14 2.93
N LEU A 9 -12.36 -0.13 1.79
CA LEU A 9 -12.97 -0.36 0.48
C LEU A 9 -12.87 -1.84 0.08
N ARG A 10 -12.72 -2.73 1.07
CA ARG A 10 -12.55 -4.16 0.84
C ARG A 10 -13.64 -4.70 -0.10
N GLY A 11 -13.22 -5.47 -1.10
CA GLY A 11 -14.12 -6.15 -2.04
C GLY A 11 -14.75 -5.23 -3.09
N TRP A 12 -14.28 -3.99 -3.22
CA TRP A 12 -14.75 -3.07 -4.26
C TRP A 12 -14.20 -3.50 -5.63
N ALA A 13 -14.81 -4.52 -6.20
CA ALA A 13 -14.34 -5.22 -7.40
C ALA A 13 -14.33 -4.35 -8.66
N ARG A 14 -15.00 -3.20 -8.67
CA ARG A 14 -15.09 -2.29 -9.83
C ARG A 14 -14.33 -0.99 -9.64
N LEU A 15 -13.44 -0.87 -8.65
CA LEU A 15 -12.63 0.33 -8.41
C LEU A 15 -11.37 0.27 -9.28
N PRO A 16 -11.29 0.97 -10.43
CA PRO A 16 -10.14 0.84 -11.33
C PRO A 16 -8.91 1.61 -10.81
N CYS A 17 -9.16 2.75 -10.18
CA CYS A 17 -8.17 3.64 -9.59
C CYS A 17 -8.69 4.17 -8.26
N LEU A 18 -7.77 4.43 -7.34
CA LEU A 18 -8.05 5.13 -6.09
C LEU A 18 -7.06 6.28 -5.97
N GLU A 19 -7.60 7.50 -6.04
CA GLU A 19 -6.88 8.70 -5.64
C GLU A 19 -7.48 9.20 -4.33
N LEU A 20 -6.69 9.17 -3.26
CA LEU A 20 -7.03 9.83 -2.01
C LEU A 20 -6.05 10.99 -1.86
N ARG A 21 -6.58 12.22 -1.91
CA ARG A 21 -5.83 13.46 -1.65
C ARG A 21 -6.38 14.03 -0.35
N ASP A 22 -5.51 14.55 0.52
CA ASP A 22 -5.87 15.21 1.77
C ASP A 22 -6.70 14.38 2.76
N ALA A 23 -6.18 13.21 3.17
CA ALA A 23 -6.67 12.48 4.35
C ALA A 23 -5.62 12.48 5.47
N PRO A 24 -5.30 13.65 6.07
CA PRO A 24 -4.18 13.80 7.01
C PRO A 24 -4.38 13.05 8.32
N THR A 25 -5.61 12.60 8.62
CA THR A 25 -5.94 11.82 9.81
C THR A 25 -6.05 10.32 9.54
N LEU A 26 -5.94 9.88 8.29
CA LEU A 26 -6.13 8.48 7.93
C LEU A 26 -4.92 7.66 8.39
N THR A 27 -5.17 6.74 9.32
CA THR A 27 -4.16 5.86 9.90
C THR A 27 -4.23 4.43 9.34
N SER A 28 -5.40 4.02 8.84
CA SER A 28 -5.62 2.67 8.31
C SER A 28 -6.40 2.69 7.00
N LEU A 29 -5.88 1.98 6.00
CA LEU A 29 -6.51 1.81 4.69
C LEU A 29 -6.56 0.32 4.30
N ASN A 30 -7.77 -0.18 4.03
CA ASN A 30 -7.99 -1.55 3.58
C ASN A 30 -8.64 -1.58 2.19
N LEU A 31 -7.85 -2.02 1.20
CA LEU A 31 -8.21 -2.23 -0.20
C LEU A 31 -8.20 -3.71 -0.59
N SER A 32 -8.25 -4.62 0.40
CA SER A 32 -8.16 -6.05 0.12
C SER A 32 -9.29 -6.48 -0.84
N GLN A 33 -8.98 -7.36 -1.78
CA GLN A 33 -9.92 -7.92 -2.75
C GLN A 33 -10.51 -6.87 -3.73
N CYS A 34 -9.88 -5.70 -3.90
CA CYS A 34 -10.18 -4.79 -5.00
C CYS A 34 -9.61 -5.33 -6.31
N ALA A 35 -10.31 -6.29 -6.92
CA ALA A 35 -9.80 -7.06 -8.05
C ALA A 35 -9.42 -6.21 -9.28
N SER A 36 -10.16 -5.12 -9.55
CA SER A 36 -9.89 -4.22 -10.69
C SER A 36 -8.93 -3.07 -10.40
N LEU A 37 -8.46 -2.91 -9.16
CA LEU A 37 -7.52 -1.83 -8.82
C LEU A 37 -6.20 -2.06 -9.55
N SER A 38 -5.85 -1.19 -10.49
CA SER A 38 -4.69 -1.36 -11.35
C SER A 38 -3.47 -0.54 -10.88
N SER A 39 -3.72 0.59 -10.22
CA SER A 39 -2.69 1.44 -9.65
C SER A 39 -3.12 1.99 -8.29
N LEU A 40 -2.15 2.18 -7.41
CA LEU A 40 -2.33 2.81 -6.12
C LEU A 40 -1.26 3.87 -5.92
N SER A 41 -1.68 5.12 -5.72
CA SER A 41 -0.79 6.23 -5.38
C SER A 41 -1.33 6.92 -4.13
N LEU A 42 -0.53 6.98 -3.06
CA LEU A 42 -0.94 7.56 -1.79
C LEU A 42 0.16 8.46 -1.22
N GLU A 43 -0.22 9.67 -0.83
CA GLU A 43 0.58 10.56 0.00
C GLU A 43 -0.18 10.80 1.30
N MET A 44 0.16 10.04 2.33
CA MET A 44 -0.59 9.96 3.58
C MET A 44 0.35 10.01 4.79
N PRO A 45 0.58 11.20 5.36
CA PRO A 45 1.60 11.38 6.40
C PRO A 45 1.29 10.62 7.69
N ALA A 46 0.01 10.38 7.99
CA ALA A 46 -0.44 9.67 9.19
C ALA A 46 -0.73 8.18 8.97
N LEU A 47 -0.60 7.65 7.74
CA LEU A 47 -0.97 6.27 7.45
C LEU A 47 0.01 5.30 8.10
N GLN A 48 -0.51 4.43 8.95
CA GLN A 48 0.25 3.41 9.69
C GLN A 48 0.04 2.02 9.10
N ILE A 49 -1.16 1.73 8.58
CA ILE A 49 -1.55 0.42 8.09
C ILE A 49 -2.11 0.54 6.67
N LEU A 50 -1.50 -0.17 5.73
CA LEU A 50 -2.04 -0.38 4.39
C LEU A 50 -2.17 -1.87 4.09
N THR A 51 -3.39 -2.30 3.76
CA THR A 51 -3.67 -3.67 3.32
C THR A 51 -4.34 -3.68 1.94
N ALA A 52 -3.69 -4.24 0.93
CA ALA A 52 -4.20 -4.42 -0.41
C ALA A 52 -4.01 -5.89 -0.86
N ARG A 53 -4.54 -6.81 -0.05
CA ARG A 53 -4.38 -8.25 -0.27
C ARG A 53 -5.28 -8.74 -1.39
N GLY A 54 -4.76 -9.52 -2.33
CA GLY A 54 -5.53 -10.11 -3.42
C GLY A 54 -6.04 -9.11 -4.45
N CYS A 55 -5.37 -7.96 -4.59
CA CYS A 55 -5.62 -7.02 -5.69
C CYS A 55 -4.97 -7.58 -6.97
N ALA A 56 -5.67 -8.49 -7.65
CA ALA A 56 -5.09 -9.29 -8.73
C ALA A 56 -4.61 -8.46 -9.93
N SER A 57 -5.27 -7.34 -10.23
CA SER A 57 -4.89 -6.42 -11.32
C SER A 57 -3.92 -5.33 -10.91
N LEU A 58 -3.48 -5.27 -9.64
CA LEU A 58 -2.61 -4.18 -9.16
C LEU A 58 -1.22 -4.30 -9.77
N LEU A 59 -0.85 -3.32 -10.59
CA LEU A 59 0.39 -3.27 -11.36
C LEU A 59 1.48 -2.48 -10.63
N ALA A 60 1.07 -1.34 -10.06
CA ALA A 60 1.97 -0.36 -9.47
C ALA A 60 1.43 0.18 -8.14
N VAL A 61 2.33 0.32 -7.17
CA VAL A 61 2.08 0.93 -5.86
C VAL A 61 3.13 2.00 -5.61
N ASN A 62 2.70 3.24 -5.46
CA ASN A 62 3.53 4.40 -5.11
C ASN A 62 3.06 4.96 -3.76
N LEU A 63 3.92 4.95 -2.76
CA LEU A 63 3.58 5.32 -1.38
C LEU A 63 4.55 6.36 -0.83
N VAL A 64 3.98 7.46 -0.32
CA VAL A 64 4.66 8.43 0.55
C VAL A 64 3.92 8.42 1.89
N ALA A 65 4.38 7.57 2.81
CA ALA A 65 3.74 7.34 4.10
C ALA A 65 4.82 7.17 5.20
N PRO A 66 5.38 8.27 5.72
CA PRO A 66 6.47 8.25 6.70
C PRO A 66 6.08 7.69 8.08
N ALA A 67 4.80 7.40 8.33
CA ALA A 67 4.34 6.73 9.55
C ALA A 67 3.99 5.24 9.35
N LEU A 68 4.21 4.70 8.15
CA LEU A 68 3.76 3.36 7.78
C LEU A 68 4.52 2.28 8.57
N ARG A 69 3.78 1.48 9.34
CA ARG A 69 4.30 0.34 10.12
C ARG A 69 3.97 -0.99 9.47
N THR A 70 2.86 -1.08 8.75
CA THR A 70 2.40 -2.32 8.14
C THR A 70 2.03 -2.13 6.67
N LEU A 71 2.67 -2.90 5.79
CA LEU A 71 2.35 -2.99 4.38
C LEU A 71 2.07 -4.44 3.97
N HIS A 72 0.81 -4.74 3.67
CA HIS A 72 0.38 -6.06 3.18
C HIS A 72 -0.14 -5.99 1.74
N LEU A 73 0.64 -6.49 0.79
CA LEU A 73 0.28 -6.55 -0.63
C LEU A 73 0.12 -8.00 -1.14
N SER A 74 0.04 -8.98 -0.24
CA SER A 74 0.05 -10.40 -0.61
C SER A 74 -1.01 -10.76 -1.65
N GLN A 75 -0.67 -11.70 -2.54
CA GLN A 75 -1.49 -12.15 -3.66
C GLN A 75 -1.82 -11.06 -4.70
N SER A 76 -1.11 -9.93 -4.72
CA SER A 76 -1.13 -8.96 -5.83
C SER A 76 -0.25 -9.47 -6.97
N LYS A 77 -0.76 -10.46 -7.71
CA LYS A 77 0.03 -11.27 -8.65
C LYS A 77 0.62 -10.47 -9.82
N ALA A 78 -0.03 -9.39 -10.24
CA ALA A 78 0.41 -8.54 -11.34
C ALA A 78 1.35 -7.39 -10.92
N LEU A 79 1.60 -7.26 -9.60
CA LEU A 79 2.41 -6.18 -9.04
C LEU A 79 3.86 -6.35 -9.48
N HIS A 80 4.37 -5.37 -10.22
CA HIS A 80 5.76 -5.35 -10.68
C HIS A 80 6.48 -4.05 -10.33
N ILE A 81 5.74 -2.99 -9.98
CA ILE A 81 6.29 -1.73 -9.46
C ILE A 81 5.83 -1.52 -8.02
N LEU A 82 6.79 -1.42 -7.10
CA LEU A 82 6.54 -1.00 -5.73
C LEU A 82 7.55 0.09 -5.37
N GLN A 83 7.11 1.33 -5.39
CA GLN A 83 7.87 2.47 -4.92
C GLN A 83 7.27 2.89 -3.59
N ALA A 84 7.98 2.64 -2.51
CA ALA A 84 7.60 3.18 -1.21
C ALA A 84 8.78 4.02 -0.73
N ALA A 85 8.55 5.33 -0.62
CA ALA A 85 9.41 6.18 0.17
C ALA A 85 9.15 5.80 1.64
N SER A 86 9.91 4.83 2.14
CA SER A 86 9.63 4.22 3.43
C SER A 86 10.08 5.08 4.59
N SER A 87 9.19 5.13 5.57
CA SER A 87 9.48 5.35 6.98
C SER A 87 10.57 4.42 7.50
N SER A 88 11.41 4.90 8.41
CA SER A 88 12.24 4.07 9.28
C SER A 88 11.43 3.21 10.27
N ALA A 89 10.10 3.38 10.32
CA ALA A 89 9.20 2.68 11.24
C ALA A 89 8.49 1.46 10.65
N LEU A 90 8.84 0.99 9.45
CA LEU A 90 8.19 -0.18 8.85
C LEU A 90 8.55 -1.44 9.64
N GLU A 91 7.56 -2.06 10.29
CA GLU A 91 7.74 -3.25 11.13
C GLU A 91 7.30 -4.53 10.41
N THR A 92 6.32 -4.43 9.51
CA THR A 92 5.73 -5.59 8.83
C THR A 92 5.59 -5.32 7.35
N LEU A 93 6.23 -6.18 6.55
CA LEU A 93 6.12 -6.21 5.10
C LEU A 93 5.68 -7.61 4.65
N ASN A 94 4.55 -7.72 3.97
CA ASN A 94 4.09 -8.98 3.39
C ASN A 94 3.81 -8.85 1.90
N LEU A 95 4.69 -9.47 1.11
CA LEU A 95 4.65 -9.51 -0.35
C LEU A 95 4.42 -10.95 -0.87
N PHE A 96 3.93 -11.86 -0.03
CA PHE A 96 3.73 -13.26 -0.41
C PHE A 96 2.82 -13.37 -1.63
N GLY A 97 3.29 -14.03 -2.69
CA GLY A 97 2.52 -14.22 -3.92
C GLY A 97 2.53 -13.03 -4.89
N CYS A 98 3.32 -11.98 -4.64
CA CYS A 98 3.63 -10.92 -5.62
C CYS A 98 4.65 -11.44 -6.64
N ARG A 99 4.22 -12.31 -7.56
CA ARG A 99 5.11 -13.10 -8.42
C ARG A 99 5.86 -12.30 -9.49
N MET A 100 5.35 -11.11 -9.83
CA MET A 100 5.92 -10.24 -10.86
C MET A 100 6.83 -9.15 -10.28
N LEU A 101 6.97 -9.08 -8.95
CA LEU A 101 7.74 -8.04 -8.28
C LEU A 101 9.24 -8.39 -8.36
N GLY A 102 10.02 -7.55 -9.03
CA GLY A 102 11.48 -7.68 -9.07
C GLY A 102 12.15 -7.40 -7.72
N ALA A 103 13.48 -7.53 -7.65
CA ALA A 103 14.25 -7.28 -6.42
C ALA A 103 14.55 -5.78 -6.16
N GLU A 104 14.68 -4.98 -7.21
CA GLU A 104 14.91 -3.52 -7.17
C GLU A 104 13.95 -2.68 -6.28
N PRO A 105 12.62 -2.92 -6.29
CA PRO A 105 11.66 -2.10 -5.55
C PRO A 105 11.76 -2.22 -4.02
N LEU A 106 12.53 -3.17 -3.49
CA LEU A 106 12.68 -3.37 -2.06
C LEU A 106 13.71 -2.44 -1.42
N SER A 107 14.63 -1.87 -2.19
CA SER A 107 15.70 -0.99 -1.70
C SER A 107 15.15 0.22 -0.92
N GLY A 108 14.08 0.86 -1.42
CA GLY A 108 13.39 1.97 -0.76
C GLY A 108 12.65 1.58 0.52
N LEU A 109 12.33 0.30 0.71
CA LEU A 109 11.70 -0.26 1.92
C LEU A 109 12.74 -0.74 2.95
N LEU A 110 13.91 -1.19 2.47
CA LEU A 110 14.95 -1.82 3.29
C LEU A 110 15.97 -0.83 3.87
N ASN A 111 15.95 0.45 3.48
CA ASN A 111 16.73 1.51 4.15
C ASN A 111 16.33 1.74 5.63
N ALA A 112 15.32 1.02 6.14
CA ALA A 112 14.99 0.96 7.57
C ALA A 112 15.88 0.00 8.38
N CYS A 113 16.75 -0.79 7.74
CA CYS A 113 17.72 -1.67 8.40
C CYS A 113 19.16 -1.28 8.02
N GLY A 114 19.60 -0.10 8.43
CA GLY A 114 20.96 0.37 8.24
C GLY A 114 21.41 1.23 9.43
N GLY A 115 21.87 0.55 10.47
CA GLY A 115 22.88 1.09 11.39
C GLY A 115 24.27 0.83 10.84
#